data_AF-T1H197-F1
#
_entry.id   AF-T1H197-F1
#
_cell.length_a   1.000
_cell.length_b   1.000
_cell.length_c   1.000
_cell.angle_alpha   90.00
_cell.angle_beta   90.00
_cell.angle_gamma   90.00
#
_symmetry.space_group_name_H-M   'P 1'
#
loop_
_entity.id
_entity.type
_entity.pdbx_description
1 polymer ?
#
loop_
_entity_poly.entity_id
_entity_poly.type
_entity_poly.pdbx_seq_one_letter_code
_entity_poly.pdbx_strand_id
1 'polypeptide(L)'
;TEVQKEWWQTALFYQIYPRSFKDSNGDGVGDLNGITSKLEYLKEIGVTATWLSPIFTSPMVDFGYDIANFTEIDPIFGTLEDFDNMIKKANELGIKIVLDFVPNHSSDLHEWFIRSERREPGYEDLYIWDSGLPHPSDPNKRLPPSNWLSHFRGSAWKWKYLKEIGVTATWLSPIFTSPMVDFGYDIANFTEIDPIFGTMEDFDNMMKKANELGIKIILDFVPNHSSDLHEWFIRSERREPGYEDLYIWDNGLPHPSDPNKRLPPSNWISNFRGSAWKWSDIRKQFYYHAFAEGQPDFNFRNEKLVQLMKDVLTFWLDRGVAGF
;
A
#
# COMPACT_ATOMS: atom_id res chain seq x y z
N THR A 1 39.30 -39.37 37.97
CA THR A 1 38.68 -39.76 36.68
C THR A 1 38.22 -38.50 36.01
N GLU A 2 38.74 -38.19 34.83
CA GLU A 2 38.36 -36.99 34.09
C GLU A 2 36.93 -37.20 33.56
N VAL A 3 35.99 -36.34 33.94
CA VAL A 3 34.61 -36.42 33.47
C VAL A 3 34.60 -36.10 31.98
N GLN A 4 34.21 -37.06 31.15
CA GLN A 4 34.03 -36.84 29.72
C GLN A 4 32.92 -35.80 29.53
N LYS A 5 33.27 -34.65 28.96
CA LYS A 5 32.33 -33.58 28.69
C LYS A 5 31.55 -33.87 27.41
N GLU A 6 30.27 -33.53 27.42
CA GLU A 6 29.40 -33.57 26.24
C GLU A 6 29.80 -32.50 25.22
N TRP A 7 29.45 -32.68 23.95
CA TRP A 7 29.88 -31.78 22.87
C TRP A 7 29.53 -30.30 23.12
N TRP A 8 28.35 -30.03 23.66
CA TRP A 8 27.86 -28.67 23.91
C TRP A 8 28.57 -27.99 25.09
N GLN A 9 29.23 -28.75 25.96
CA GLN A 9 30.00 -28.22 27.09
C GLN A 9 31.38 -27.71 26.69
N THR A 10 31.85 -28.08 25.49
CA THR A 10 33.18 -27.74 24.96
C THR A 10 33.13 -27.10 23.57
N ALA A 11 31.93 -26.88 23.03
CA ALA A 11 31.76 -26.36 21.68
C ALA A 11 32.23 -24.91 21.56
N LEU A 12 32.93 -24.61 20.46
CA LEU A 12 33.16 -23.25 20.02
C LEU A 12 32.06 -22.88 19.04
N PHE A 13 31.17 -21.99 19.48
CA PHE A 13 29.99 -21.57 18.73
C PHE A 13 30.27 -20.38 17.80
N TYR A 14 29.70 -20.43 16.61
CA TYR A 14 29.63 -19.30 15.69
C TYR A 14 28.18 -19.09 15.23
N GLN A 15 27.61 -17.92 15.54
CA GLN A 15 26.28 -17.57 15.05
C GLN A 15 26.38 -17.07 13.60
N ILE A 16 25.54 -17.64 12.73
CA ILE A 16 25.42 -17.26 11.33
C ILE A 16 24.07 -16.58 11.15
N TYR A 17 24.10 -15.37 10.61
CA TYR A 17 22.92 -14.70 10.06
C TYR A 17 22.87 -14.98 8.55
N PRO A 18 22.04 -15.93 8.07
CA PRO A 18 22.14 -16.50 6.72
C PRO A 18 22.15 -15.44 5.62
N ARG A 19 21.22 -14.48 5.71
CA ARG A 19 21.01 -13.39 4.74
C ARG A 19 22.25 -12.56 4.43
N SER A 20 23.23 -12.50 5.33
CA SER A 20 24.41 -11.65 5.17
C SER A 20 25.74 -12.39 5.28
N PHE A 21 25.70 -13.73 5.35
CA PHE A 21 26.92 -14.52 5.54
C PHE A 21 27.65 -14.77 4.22
N LYS A 22 26.99 -15.43 3.26
CA LYS A 22 27.58 -15.72 1.95
C LYS A 22 26.51 -16.00 0.90
N ASP A 23 26.50 -15.17 -0.14
CA ASP A 23 25.73 -15.38 -1.37
C ASP A 23 26.50 -16.35 -2.30
N SER A 24 25.78 -17.36 -2.83
CA SER A 24 26.28 -18.36 -3.76
C SER A 24 25.73 -18.23 -5.20
N ASN A 25 24.66 -17.47 -5.41
CA ASN A 25 23.94 -17.39 -6.69
C ASN A 25 24.00 -16.00 -7.35
N GLY A 26 24.49 -14.98 -6.65
CA GLY A 26 24.67 -13.61 -7.13
C GLY A 26 23.45 -12.69 -6.98
N ASP A 27 22.43 -13.07 -6.22
CA ASP A 27 21.23 -12.26 -5.99
C ASP A 27 21.40 -11.17 -4.90
N GLY A 28 22.55 -11.16 -4.22
CA GLY A 28 22.88 -10.21 -3.16
C GLY A 28 22.40 -10.63 -1.77
N VAL A 29 21.85 -11.83 -1.61
CA VAL A 29 21.39 -12.41 -0.35
C VAL A 29 22.17 -13.68 -0.03
N GLY A 30 22.59 -13.83 1.23
CA GLY A 30 23.25 -15.05 1.66
C GLY A 30 22.29 -16.22 1.80
N ASP A 31 22.76 -17.42 1.43
CA ASP A 31 21.93 -18.62 1.25
C ASP A 31 22.60 -19.89 1.85
N LEU A 32 21.86 -21.00 1.90
CA LEU A 32 22.32 -22.27 2.49
C LEU A 32 23.51 -22.89 1.74
N ASN A 33 23.59 -22.73 0.43
CA ASN A 33 24.72 -23.21 -0.37
C ASN A 33 25.98 -22.37 -0.10
N GLY A 34 25.80 -21.06 0.08
CA GLY A 34 26.83 -20.15 0.53
C GLY A 34 27.39 -20.53 1.90
N ILE A 35 26.52 -20.84 2.87
CA ILE A 35 26.93 -21.36 4.18
C ILE A 35 27.69 -22.69 4.02
N THR A 36 27.15 -23.62 3.24
CA THR A 36 27.76 -24.93 2.97
C THR A 36 29.19 -24.79 2.44
N SER A 37 29.42 -23.84 1.51
CA SER A 37 30.74 -23.57 0.92
C SER A 37 31.79 -23.05 1.91
N LYS A 38 31.38 -22.66 3.12
CA LYS A 38 32.23 -22.10 4.17
C LYS A 38 32.39 -23.00 5.39
N LEU A 39 31.77 -24.17 5.40
CA LEU A 39 31.90 -25.09 6.54
C LEU A 39 33.35 -25.54 6.75
N GLU A 40 34.15 -25.75 5.70
CA GLU A 40 35.58 -26.05 5.84
C GLU A 40 36.35 -24.91 6.50
N TYR A 41 36.04 -23.66 6.14
CA TYR A 41 36.65 -22.49 6.78
C TYR A 41 36.30 -22.42 8.27
N LEU A 42 35.02 -22.64 8.62
CA LEU A 42 34.59 -22.68 10.01
C LEU A 42 35.32 -23.79 10.80
N LYS A 43 35.51 -24.96 10.17
CA LYS A 43 36.29 -26.04 10.76
C LYS A 43 37.76 -25.64 10.99
N GLU A 44 38.39 -24.98 10.01
CA GLU A 44 39.78 -24.54 10.06
C GLU A 44 40.03 -23.59 11.24
N ILE A 45 39.10 -22.66 11.50
CA ILE A 45 39.20 -21.73 12.63
C ILE A 45 38.74 -22.34 13.97
N GLY A 46 38.44 -23.65 13.99
CA GLY A 46 38.15 -24.40 15.22
C GLY A 46 36.68 -24.41 15.65
N VAL A 47 35.74 -23.90 14.83
CA VAL A 47 34.31 -23.95 15.15
C VAL A 47 33.84 -25.41 15.14
N THR A 48 33.09 -25.78 16.18
CA THR A 48 32.53 -27.13 16.34
C THR A 48 31.00 -27.13 16.37
N ALA A 49 30.38 -25.96 16.50
CA ALA A 49 28.94 -25.79 16.37
C ALA A 49 28.59 -24.41 15.80
N THR A 50 27.51 -24.33 15.02
CA THR A 50 26.96 -23.07 14.54
C THR A 50 25.48 -22.97 14.88
N TRP A 51 25.03 -21.73 15.09
CA TRP A 51 23.62 -21.40 15.24
C TRP A 51 23.20 -20.57 14.05
N LEU A 52 22.18 -21.03 13.32
CA LEU A 52 21.58 -20.27 12.23
C LEU A 52 20.44 -19.44 12.78
N SER A 53 20.42 -18.14 12.49
CA SER A 53 19.18 -17.35 12.60
C SER A 53 18.07 -17.98 11.74
N PRO A 54 16.78 -17.65 11.95
CA PRO A 54 15.68 -18.36 11.31
C PRO A 54 15.81 -18.47 9.78
N ILE A 55 15.62 -19.69 9.27
CA ILE A 55 15.65 -20.03 7.83
C ILE A 55 14.30 -20.52 7.32
N PHE A 56 13.28 -20.54 8.19
CA PHE A 56 11.95 -21.03 7.86
C PHE A 56 11.18 -19.99 7.04
N THR A 57 10.19 -20.44 6.26
CA THR A 57 9.33 -19.55 5.49
C THR A 57 8.73 -18.45 6.37
N SER A 58 8.93 -17.19 6.00
CA SER A 58 8.51 -16.03 6.78
C SER A 58 8.17 -14.84 5.86
N PRO A 59 7.24 -13.95 6.25
CA PRO A 59 7.00 -12.68 5.56
C PRO A 59 8.16 -11.69 5.65
N MET A 60 9.17 -11.99 6.47
CA MET A 60 10.39 -11.23 6.70
C MET A 60 10.15 -9.86 7.35
N VAL A 61 9.04 -9.66 8.08
CA VAL A 61 8.73 -8.39 8.76
C VAL A 61 9.70 -8.13 9.91
N ASP A 62 10.11 -9.18 10.61
CA ASP A 62 11.07 -9.11 11.72
C ASP A 62 12.34 -9.93 11.47
N PHE A 63 12.70 -10.10 10.19
CA PHE A 63 13.88 -10.83 9.73
C PHE A 63 13.87 -12.34 10.02
N GLY A 64 12.70 -12.97 9.96
CA GLY A 64 12.55 -14.43 9.95
C GLY A 64 11.97 -15.02 11.23
N TYR A 65 11.73 -14.22 12.27
CA TYR A 65 11.13 -14.68 13.53
C TYR A 65 9.59 -14.79 13.44
N ASP A 66 8.98 -14.08 12.49
CA ASP A 66 7.59 -14.18 12.07
C ASP A 66 7.37 -15.41 11.16
N ILE A 67 7.58 -16.62 11.68
CA ILE A 67 7.52 -17.87 10.91
C ILE A 67 6.10 -18.16 10.42
N ALA A 68 5.94 -18.37 9.11
CA ALA A 68 4.69 -18.75 8.46
C ALA A 68 4.59 -20.27 8.19
N ASN A 69 5.71 -20.99 8.13
CA ASN A 69 5.75 -22.45 8.07
C ASN A 69 7.02 -23.00 8.73
N PHE A 70 6.88 -23.78 9.80
CA PHE A 70 8.02 -24.34 10.56
C PHE A 70 8.72 -25.54 9.90
N THR A 71 8.21 -26.04 8.78
CA THR A 71 8.69 -27.27 8.13
C THR A 71 9.26 -27.04 6.74
N GLU A 72 9.24 -25.80 6.26
CA GLU A 72 9.76 -25.39 4.97
C GLU A 72 10.92 -24.40 5.16
N ILE A 73 11.87 -24.42 4.22
CA ILE A 73 12.92 -23.42 4.11
C ILE A 73 12.37 -22.23 3.35
N ASP A 74 12.67 -21.02 3.81
CA ASP A 74 12.31 -19.82 3.06
C ASP A 74 13.02 -19.82 1.69
N PRO A 75 12.28 -19.62 0.58
CA PRO A 75 12.86 -19.62 -0.75
C PRO A 75 14.04 -18.65 -0.94
N ILE A 76 14.13 -17.58 -0.13
CA ILE A 76 15.28 -16.66 -0.17
C ILE A 76 16.60 -17.30 0.26
N PHE A 77 16.55 -18.39 1.04
CA PHE A 77 17.73 -19.09 1.55
C PHE A 77 18.04 -20.39 0.80
N GLY A 78 17.09 -20.90 0.00
CA GLY A 78 17.24 -22.12 -0.79
C GLY A 78 16.12 -23.12 -0.55
N THR A 79 16.43 -24.40 -0.68
CA THR A 79 15.48 -25.51 -0.59
C THR A 79 15.74 -26.42 0.62
N LEU A 80 14.79 -27.30 0.92
CA LEU A 80 14.99 -28.35 1.92
C LEU A 80 16.13 -29.32 1.52
N GLU A 81 16.33 -29.54 0.22
CA GLU A 81 17.46 -30.33 -0.28
C GLU A 81 18.81 -29.63 -0.03
N ASP A 82 18.90 -28.31 -0.21
CA ASP A 82 20.10 -27.54 0.14
C ASP A 82 20.38 -27.62 1.65
N PHE A 83 19.35 -27.60 2.48
CA PHE A 83 19.47 -27.81 3.92
C PHE A 83 20.02 -29.20 4.26
N ASP A 84 19.46 -30.27 3.67
CA ASP A 84 19.93 -31.64 3.89
C ASP A 84 21.40 -31.81 3.45
N ASN A 85 21.78 -31.21 2.33
CA ASN A 85 23.15 -31.19 1.84
C ASN A 85 24.10 -30.46 2.81
N MET A 86 23.68 -29.31 3.35
CA MET A 86 24.42 -28.57 4.37
C MET A 86 24.61 -29.41 5.64
N ILE A 87 23.55 -30.07 6.14
CA ILE A 87 23.61 -30.93 7.32
C ILE A 87 24.55 -32.11 7.11
N LYS A 88 24.48 -32.76 5.94
CA LYS A 88 25.40 -33.85 5.58
C LYS A 88 26.85 -33.37 5.62
N LYS A 89 27.16 -32.24 4.98
CA LYS A 89 28.51 -31.67 4.95
C LYS A 89 29.01 -31.25 6.33
N ALA A 90 28.14 -30.64 7.14
CA ALA A 90 28.47 -30.26 8.52
C ALA A 90 28.81 -31.49 9.38
N ASN A 91 28.05 -32.57 9.24
CA ASN A 91 28.32 -33.84 9.91
C ASN A 91 29.66 -34.46 9.49
N GLU A 92 30.00 -34.44 8.20
CA GLU A 92 31.32 -34.90 7.69
C GLU A 92 32.49 -34.12 8.32
N LEU A 93 32.30 -32.82 8.59
CA LEU A 93 33.29 -31.95 9.21
C LEU A 93 33.24 -31.97 10.76
N GLY A 94 32.28 -32.68 11.35
CA GLY A 94 32.04 -32.71 12.79
C GLY A 94 31.59 -31.36 13.35
N ILE A 95 30.85 -30.57 12.56
CA ILE A 95 30.21 -29.32 12.98
C ILE A 95 28.74 -29.61 13.29
N LYS A 96 28.27 -29.18 14.47
CA LYS A 96 26.85 -29.26 14.83
C LYS A 96 26.10 -28.03 14.34
N ILE A 97 24.94 -28.23 13.71
CA ILE A 97 24.06 -27.14 13.29
C ILE A 97 22.90 -27.04 14.28
N VAL A 98 22.69 -25.85 14.83
CA VAL A 98 21.58 -25.52 15.74
C VAL A 98 20.66 -24.55 15.01
N LEU A 99 19.36 -24.87 14.99
CA LEU A 99 18.33 -24.00 14.42
C LEU A 99 17.77 -23.06 15.48
N ASP A 100 17.48 -21.83 15.07
CA ASP A 100 16.69 -20.89 15.85
C ASP A 100 15.22 -21.32 15.86
N PHE A 101 14.80 -21.96 16.94
CA PHE A 101 13.42 -22.40 17.10
C PHE A 101 12.63 -21.36 17.90
N VAL A 102 11.55 -20.85 17.32
CA VAL A 102 10.69 -19.82 17.91
C VAL A 102 9.37 -20.44 18.38
N PRO A 103 9.28 -20.97 19.62
CA PRO A 103 8.07 -21.63 20.11
C PRO A 103 7.02 -20.66 20.64
N ASN A 104 7.38 -19.39 20.88
CA ASN A 104 6.50 -18.44 21.56
C ASN A 104 5.38 -17.92 20.66
N HIS A 105 5.63 -17.78 19.36
CA HIS A 105 4.70 -17.16 18.42
C HIS A 105 4.94 -17.67 16.98
N SER A 106 4.02 -17.32 16.08
CA SER A 106 4.15 -17.48 14.63
C SER A 106 3.68 -16.20 13.93
N SER A 107 3.87 -16.11 12.62
CA SER A 107 3.26 -15.09 11.76
C SER A 107 1.73 -15.09 11.84
N ASP A 108 1.10 -13.94 11.60
CA ASP A 108 -0.34 -13.85 11.33
C ASP A 108 -0.73 -14.43 9.95
N LEU A 109 0.25 -14.79 9.12
CA LEU A 109 0.07 -15.56 7.89
C LEU A 109 0.23 -17.08 8.08
N HIS A 110 0.61 -17.55 9.28
CA HIS A 110 0.72 -18.98 9.56
C HIS A 110 -0.68 -19.64 9.51
N GLU A 111 -0.78 -20.85 8.94
CA GLU A 111 -2.06 -21.56 8.78
C GLU A 111 -2.82 -21.65 10.13
N TRP A 112 -2.11 -21.99 11.20
CA TRP A 112 -2.67 -22.05 12.55
C TRP A 112 -3.32 -20.74 12.98
N PHE A 113 -2.70 -19.58 12.73
CA PHE A 113 -3.26 -18.29 13.10
C PHE A 113 -4.54 -18.01 12.32
N ILE A 114 -4.52 -18.24 11.01
CA ILE A 114 -5.68 -18.03 10.12
C ILE A 114 -6.86 -18.90 10.55
N ARG A 115 -6.61 -20.17 10.87
CA ARG A 115 -7.65 -21.13 11.31
C ARG A 115 -8.16 -20.82 12.70
N SER A 116 -7.27 -20.40 13.60
CA SER A 116 -7.63 -19.93 14.95
C SER A 116 -8.48 -18.66 14.90
N GLU A 117 -8.13 -17.67 14.06
CA GLU A 117 -8.91 -16.44 13.86
C GLU A 117 -10.34 -16.75 13.38
N ARG A 118 -10.49 -17.77 12.53
CA ARG A 118 -11.79 -18.25 12.03
C ARG A 118 -12.55 -19.13 13.02
N ARG A 119 -11.95 -19.47 14.17
CA ARG A 119 -12.48 -20.44 15.15
C ARG A 119 -12.82 -21.78 14.50
N GLU A 120 -11.93 -22.27 13.63
CA GLU A 120 -12.09 -23.59 13.04
C GLU A 120 -11.94 -24.70 14.10
N PRO A 121 -12.80 -25.73 14.11
CA PRO A 121 -12.72 -26.83 15.07
C PRO A 121 -11.34 -27.47 15.19
N GLY A 122 -10.75 -27.42 16.38
CA GLY A 122 -9.42 -27.93 16.72
C GLY A 122 -8.29 -26.89 16.67
N TYR A 123 -8.55 -25.65 16.25
CA TYR A 123 -7.55 -24.57 16.12
C TYR A 123 -7.89 -23.34 16.98
N GLU A 124 -9.05 -23.31 17.62
CA GLU A 124 -9.62 -22.12 18.26
C GLU A 124 -8.70 -21.52 19.34
N ASP A 125 -8.04 -22.38 20.12
CA ASP A 125 -7.26 -21.99 21.31
C ASP A 125 -5.73 -22.05 21.08
N LEU A 126 -5.27 -22.04 19.83
CA LEU A 126 -3.83 -21.98 19.52
C LEU A 126 -3.21 -20.60 19.80
N TYR A 127 -4.03 -19.55 19.88
CA TYR A 127 -3.62 -18.17 20.18
C TYR A 127 -4.53 -17.56 21.25
N ILE A 128 -4.06 -16.47 21.87
CA ILE A 128 -4.81 -15.78 22.92
C ILE A 128 -5.79 -14.80 22.29
N TRP A 129 -7.09 -15.11 22.40
CA TRP A 129 -8.19 -14.26 21.96
C TRP A 129 -8.92 -13.66 23.17
N ASP A 130 -9.22 -12.37 23.13
CA ASP A 130 -9.99 -11.68 24.16
C ASP A 130 -10.96 -10.67 23.51
N SER A 131 -12.13 -10.46 24.13
CA SER A 131 -13.17 -9.55 23.65
C SER A 131 -12.94 -8.09 24.05
N GLY A 132 -11.85 -7.79 24.77
CA GLY A 132 -11.53 -6.47 25.28
C GLY A 132 -12.43 -6.02 26.43
N LEU A 133 -12.04 -4.91 27.08
CA LEU A 133 -12.81 -4.28 28.14
C LEU A 133 -13.84 -3.30 27.55
N PRO A 134 -15.05 -3.16 28.11
CA PRO A 134 -15.99 -2.12 27.70
C PRO A 134 -15.38 -0.71 27.83
N HIS A 135 -15.56 0.14 26.82
CA HIS A 135 -15.11 1.53 26.92
C HIS A 135 -16.06 2.34 27.83
N PRO A 136 -15.55 3.14 28.78
CA PRO A 136 -16.36 3.75 29.84
C PRO A 136 -17.38 4.79 29.36
N SER A 137 -17.15 5.40 28.20
CA SER A 137 -18.02 6.44 27.64
C SER A 137 -18.65 6.10 26.29
N ASP A 138 -18.34 4.93 25.73
CA ASP A 138 -18.82 4.54 24.40
C ASP A 138 -19.13 3.03 24.39
N PRO A 139 -20.42 2.63 24.43
CA PRO A 139 -20.80 1.22 24.56
C PRO A 139 -20.36 0.38 23.34
N ASN A 140 -20.08 1.03 22.20
CA ASN A 140 -19.65 0.38 20.97
C ASN A 140 -18.12 0.25 20.87
N LYS A 141 -17.37 0.88 21.78
CA LYS A 141 -15.91 0.75 21.83
C LYS A 141 -15.48 -0.27 22.87
N ARG A 142 -14.30 -0.83 22.60
CA ARG A 142 -13.59 -1.74 23.48
C ARG A 142 -12.18 -1.21 23.69
N LEU A 143 -11.69 -1.36 24.91
CA LEU A 143 -10.30 -1.10 25.28
C LEU A 143 -9.53 -2.43 25.23
N PRO A 144 -8.21 -2.38 25.01
CA PRO A 144 -7.37 -3.56 25.14
C PRO A 144 -7.60 -4.26 26.50
N PRO A 145 -7.60 -5.60 26.54
CA PRO A 145 -7.77 -6.39 27.76
C PRO A 145 -6.74 -6.07 28.84
N SER A 146 -5.54 -5.66 28.41
CA SER A 146 -4.45 -5.25 29.27
C SER A 146 -3.69 -4.08 28.65
N ASN A 147 -2.86 -3.42 29.45
CA ASN A 147 -1.94 -2.38 29.00
C ASN A 147 -0.64 -2.95 28.38
N TRP A 148 -0.63 -4.21 27.94
CA TRP A 148 0.54 -4.82 27.34
C TRP A 148 0.93 -4.09 26.05
N LEU A 149 2.23 -3.85 25.92
CA LEU A 149 2.83 -3.19 24.77
C LEU A 149 3.56 -4.22 23.92
N SER A 150 3.44 -4.08 22.60
CA SER A 150 4.27 -4.83 21.67
C SER A 150 5.72 -4.37 21.78
N HIS A 151 6.67 -5.29 21.62
CA HIS A 151 8.10 -4.98 21.68
C HIS A 151 8.54 -4.01 20.58
N PHE A 152 7.88 -4.06 19.42
CA PHE A 152 8.22 -3.19 18.30
C PHE A 152 7.53 -1.83 18.43
N ARG A 153 6.19 -1.75 18.47
CA ARG A 153 5.42 -0.50 18.67
C ARG A 153 3.98 -0.75 19.13
N GLY A 154 3.48 0.11 20.01
CA GLY A 154 2.05 0.22 20.31
C GLY A 154 1.50 -0.88 21.24
N SER A 155 0.18 -1.05 21.24
CA SER A 155 -0.50 -2.10 22.02
C SER A 155 -0.13 -3.49 21.50
N ALA A 156 0.00 -4.46 22.41
CA ALA A 156 0.12 -5.87 22.05
C ALA A 156 -1.18 -6.47 21.48
N TRP A 157 -2.30 -5.74 21.57
CA TRP A 157 -3.61 -6.16 21.09
C TRP A 157 -3.94 -5.49 19.76
N LYS A 158 -4.32 -6.29 18.75
CA LYS A 158 -4.72 -5.81 17.41
C LYS A 158 -6.24 -5.88 17.29
N TRP A 159 -6.87 -4.80 16.81
CA TRP A 159 -8.32 -4.68 16.69
C TRP A 159 -8.71 -4.26 15.26
N LYS A 160 -9.70 -4.90 14.64
CA LYS A 160 -10.22 -4.52 13.30
C LYS A 160 -11.17 -3.31 13.41
N TYR A 161 -10.57 -2.15 13.69
CA TYR A 161 -11.20 -0.93 14.23
C TYR A 161 -12.49 -0.45 13.51
N LEU A 162 -12.50 -0.32 12.18
CA LEU A 162 -13.60 0.38 11.48
C LEU A 162 -14.95 -0.35 11.54
N LYS A 163 -14.97 -1.67 11.33
CA LYS A 163 -16.20 -2.46 11.37
C LYS A 163 -16.81 -2.50 12.78
N GLU A 164 -15.95 -2.58 13.79
CA GLU A 164 -16.39 -2.83 15.16
C GLU A 164 -16.86 -1.57 15.89
N ILE A 165 -16.35 -0.39 15.53
CA ILE A 165 -16.94 0.88 15.99
C ILE A 165 -18.23 1.24 15.22
N GLY A 166 -18.69 0.38 14.31
CA GLY A 166 -19.94 0.54 13.57
C GLY A 166 -19.85 1.48 12.36
N VAL A 167 -18.65 1.73 11.80
CA VAL A 167 -18.56 2.45 10.51
C VAL A 167 -19.13 1.56 9.41
N THR A 168 -20.25 2.00 8.84
CA THR A 168 -20.89 1.31 7.70
C THR A 168 -20.60 1.99 6.37
N ALA A 169 -20.06 3.21 6.38
CA ALA A 169 -19.67 3.93 5.18
C ALA A 169 -18.53 4.91 5.47
N THR A 170 -17.68 5.17 4.47
CA THR A 170 -16.70 6.26 4.50
C THR A 170 -16.64 6.95 3.14
N TRP A 171 -16.19 8.20 3.17
CA TRP A 171 -15.95 9.01 1.98
C TRP A 171 -14.44 9.20 1.78
N LEU A 172 -14.01 9.18 0.52
CA LEU A 172 -12.64 9.48 0.11
C LEU A 172 -12.61 10.84 -0.57
N SER A 173 -11.73 11.72 -0.10
CA SER A 173 -11.28 12.89 -0.85
C SER A 173 -10.78 12.47 -2.26
N PRO A 174 -10.66 13.40 -3.22
CA PRO A 174 -10.24 13.06 -4.58
C PRO A 174 -8.94 12.24 -4.62
N ILE A 175 -9.03 11.04 -5.19
CA ILE A 175 -7.92 10.08 -5.37
C ILE A 175 -7.47 9.96 -6.83
N PHE A 176 -8.02 10.80 -7.70
CA PHE A 176 -7.81 10.74 -9.13
C PHE A 176 -6.50 11.39 -9.55
N THR A 177 -5.93 10.98 -10.68
CA THR A 177 -4.73 11.60 -11.24
C THR A 177 -4.88 13.12 -11.29
N SER A 178 -3.95 13.85 -10.69
CA SER A 178 -4.03 15.30 -10.53
C SER A 178 -2.63 15.95 -10.49
N PRO A 179 -2.46 17.20 -10.96
CA PRO A 179 -1.26 17.97 -10.71
C PRO A 179 -1.12 18.41 -9.23
N MET A 180 -2.12 18.15 -8.39
CA MET A 180 -2.14 18.42 -6.95
C MET A 180 -2.02 19.90 -6.59
N VAL A 181 -2.43 20.82 -7.49
CA VAL A 181 -2.44 22.26 -7.21
C VAL A 181 -3.48 22.59 -6.15
N ASP A 182 -4.62 21.89 -6.18
CA ASP A 182 -5.71 21.98 -5.20
C ASP A 182 -5.91 20.63 -4.51
N PHE A 183 -4.82 19.95 -4.16
CA PHE A 183 -4.82 18.67 -3.42
C PHE A 183 -5.77 17.60 -3.98
N GLY A 184 -5.85 17.48 -5.30
CA GLY A 184 -6.62 16.44 -6.00
C GLY A 184 -7.95 16.91 -6.61
N TYR A 185 -8.42 18.12 -6.30
CA TYR A 185 -9.65 18.67 -6.89
C TYR A 185 -9.43 19.15 -8.35
N ASP A 186 -8.19 19.38 -8.76
CA ASP A 186 -7.76 19.61 -10.14
C ASP A 186 -7.53 18.28 -10.88
N ILE A 187 -8.61 17.60 -11.30
CA ILE A 187 -8.54 16.22 -11.82
C ILE A 187 -8.05 16.18 -13.29
N ALA A 188 -6.95 15.49 -13.56
CA ALA A 188 -6.38 15.26 -14.89
C ALA A 188 -6.86 13.97 -15.57
N ASN A 189 -7.32 12.98 -14.81
CA ASN A 189 -8.03 11.80 -15.33
C ASN A 189 -9.05 11.28 -14.33
N PHE A 190 -10.34 11.32 -14.66
CA PHE A 190 -11.42 10.89 -13.76
C PHE A 190 -11.55 9.38 -13.56
N THR A 191 -10.80 8.56 -14.30
CA THR A 191 -10.94 7.08 -14.31
C THR A 191 -9.65 6.36 -13.93
N GLU A 192 -8.65 7.11 -13.43
CA GLU A 192 -7.38 6.58 -12.97
C GLU A 192 -7.10 7.06 -11.54
N ILE A 193 -6.50 6.19 -10.75
CA ILE A 193 -5.99 6.52 -9.41
C ILE A 193 -4.65 7.22 -9.55
N ASP A 194 -4.46 8.30 -8.80
CA ASP A 194 -3.17 8.99 -8.77
C ASP A 194 -2.09 8.06 -8.19
N PRO A 195 -0.91 7.95 -8.81
CA PRO A 195 0.17 7.10 -8.34
C PRO A 195 0.64 7.39 -6.90
N ILE A 196 0.39 8.57 -6.35
CA ILE A 196 0.70 8.84 -4.93
C ILE A 196 -0.19 8.05 -3.97
N PHE A 197 -1.38 7.65 -4.41
CA PHE A 197 -2.34 6.88 -3.61
C PHE A 197 -2.31 5.38 -3.92
N GLY A 198 -1.90 5.00 -5.14
CA GLY A 198 -1.72 3.61 -5.53
C GLY A 198 -2.09 3.35 -6.98
N THR A 199 -2.50 2.12 -7.27
CA THR A 199 -2.93 1.65 -8.59
C THR A 199 -4.43 1.39 -8.65
N MET A 200 -4.97 1.16 -9.85
CA MET A 200 -6.33 0.65 -10.01
C MET A 200 -6.52 -0.72 -9.32
N GLU A 201 -5.50 -1.57 -9.30
CA GLU A 201 -5.55 -2.86 -8.60
C GLU A 201 -5.64 -2.67 -7.09
N ASP A 202 -4.91 -1.71 -6.52
CA ASP A 202 -5.01 -1.36 -5.10
C ASP A 202 -6.42 -0.87 -4.74
N PHE A 203 -7.02 -0.04 -5.61
CA PHE A 203 -8.40 0.40 -5.44
C PHE A 203 -9.39 -0.77 -5.46
N ASP A 204 -9.27 -1.67 -6.44
CA ASP A 204 -10.15 -2.84 -6.56
C ASP A 204 -9.99 -3.78 -5.34
N ASN A 205 -8.76 -3.95 -4.83
CA ASN A 205 -8.47 -4.69 -3.61
C ASN A 205 -9.08 -4.02 -2.37
N MET A 206 -8.99 -2.69 -2.26
CA MET A 206 -9.63 -1.91 -1.19
C MET A 206 -11.16 -2.08 -1.26
N MET A 207 -11.76 -1.98 -2.43
CA MET A 207 -13.21 -2.15 -2.63
C MET A 207 -13.66 -3.57 -2.26
N LYS A 208 -12.92 -4.59 -2.66
CA LYS A 208 -13.17 -5.98 -2.25
C LYS A 208 -13.14 -6.09 -0.73
N LYS A 209 -12.13 -5.50 -0.08
CA LYS A 209 -12.01 -5.56 1.38
C LYS A 209 -13.14 -4.81 2.09
N ALA A 210 -13.52 -3.63 1.59
CA ALA A 210 -14.64 -2.86 2.11
C ALA A 210 -15.95 -3.67 2.03
N ASN A 211 -16.19 -4.35 0.90
CA ASN A 211 -17.35 -5.23 0.72
C ASN A 211 -17.35 -6.43 1.69
N GLU A 212 -16.22 -7.10 1.90
CA GLU A 212 -16.09 -8.18 2.91
C GLU A 212 -16.43 -7.69 4.33
N LEU A 213 -16.08 -6.44 4.63
CA LEU A 213 -16.33 -5.82 5.92
C LEU A 213 -17.74 -5.21 6.05
N GLY A 214 -18.49 -5.12 4.95
CA GLY A 214 -19.80 -4.45 4.92
C GLY A 214 -19.71 -2.92 4.97
N ILE A 215 -18.57 -2.35 4.57
CA ILE A 215 -18.31 -0.90 4.54
C ILE A 215 -18.57 -0.37 3.14
N LYS A 216 -19.39 0.67 3.02
CA LYS A 216 -19.66 1.39 1.78
C LYS A 216 -18.61 2.48 1.53
N ILE A 217 -18.12 2.56 0.31
CA ILE A 217 -17.16 3.60 -0.11
C ILE A 217 -17.90 4.62 -0.98
N ILE A 218 -17.79 5.89 -0.62
CA ILE A 218 -18.28 7.04 -1.38
C ILE A 218 -17.06 7.78 -1.92
N LEU A 219 -17.09 8.18 -3.19
CA LEU A 219 -16.00 8.96 -3.80
C LEU A 219 -16.39 10.43 -3.92
N ASP A 220 -15.48 11.35 -3.63
CA ASP A 220 -15.69 12.74 -4.02
C ASP A 220 -15.83 12.87 -5.54
N PHE A 221 -16.76 13.70 -5.99
CA PHE A 221 -16.98 14.01 -7.40
C PHE A 221 -16.98 15.52 -7.61
N VAL A 222 -16.06 15.97 -8.45
CA VAL A 222 -15.89 17.39 -8.79
C VAL A 222 -16.39 17.62 -10.23
N PRO A 223 -17.70 17.85 -10.44
CA PRO A 223 -18.23 18.02 -11.79
C PRO A 223 -17.91 19.38 -12.40
N ASN A 224 -17.57 20.39 -11.58
CA ASN A 224 -17.52 21.79 -12.03
C ASN A 224 -16.39 22.05 -13.04
N HIS A 225 -15.22 21.44 -12.82
CA HIS A 225 -14.00 21.69 -13.59
C HIS A 225 -13.15 20.42 -13.67
N SER A 226 -12.17 20.42 -14.57
CA SER A 226 -11.04 19.48 -14.56
C SER A 226 -9.73 20.24 -14.42
N SER A 227 -8.60 19.54 -14.35
CA SER A 227 -7.30 20.14 -14.63
C SER A 227 -7.21 20.62 -16.10
N ASP A 228 -6.42 21.67 -16.33
CA ASP A 228 -5.96 22.09 -17.66
C ASP A 228 -5.03 21.06 -18.35
N LEU A 229 -4.50 20.10 -17.60
CA LEU A 229 -3.78 18.94 -18.13
C LEU A 229 -4.71 17.79 -18.54
N HIS A 230 -6.01 17.89 -18.24
CA HIS A 230 -6.98 16.88 -18.66
C HIS A 230 -7.08 16.84 -20.19
N GLU A 231 -7.15 15.64 -20.76
CA GLU A 231 -7.20 15.44 -22.22
C GLU A 231 -8.32 16.26 -22.87
N TRP A 232 -9.50 16.31 -22.24
CA TRP A 232 -10.62 17.10 -22.72
C TRP A 232 -10.29 18.60 -22.85
N PHE A 233 -9.55 19.19 -21.91
CA PHE A 233 -9.17 20.60 -21.99
C PHE A 233 -8.17 20.82 -23.12
N ILE A 234 -7.13 19.98 -23.20
CA ILE A 234 -6.10 20.06 -24.25
C ILE A 234 -6.73 19.99 -25.65
N ARG A 235 -7.66 19.04 -25.85
CA ARG A 235 -8.39 18.88 -27.12
C ARG A 235 -9.33 20.06 -27.37
N SER A 236 -10.02 20.54 -26.33
CA SER A 236 -10.88 21.72 -26.42
C SER A 236 -10.09 22.95 -26.82
N GLU A 237 -8.98 23.25 -26.15
CA GLU A 237 -8.11 24.40 -26.43
C GLU A 237 -7.64 24.42 -27.89
N ARG A 238 -7.34 23.25 -28.46
CA ARG A 238 -6.96 23.08 -29.88
C ARG A 238 -8.11 23.08 -30.87
N ARG A 239 -9.35 23.21 -30.39
CA ARG A 239 -10.59 23.12 -31.18
C ARG A 239 -10.69 21.81 -31.95
N GLU A 240 -10.33 20.70 -31.30
CA GLU A 240 -10.51 19.39 -31.92
C GLU A 240 -12.00 19.06 -32.09
N PRO A 241 -12.41 18.48 -33.25
CA PRO A 241 -13.80 18.14 -33.52
C PRO A 241 -14.48 17.35 -32.41
N GLY A 242 -15.55 17.93 -31.87
CA GLY A 242 -16.36 17.38 -30.78
C GLY A 242 -15.85 17.71 -29.38
N TYR A 243 -14.76 18.45 -29.20
CA TYR A 243 -14.27 18.88 -27.89
C TYR A 243 -14.33 20.41 -27.70
N GLU A 244 -14.64 21.15 -28.76
CA GLU A 244 -14.51 22.60 -28.81
C GLU A 244 -15.28 23.29 -27.69
N ASP A 245 -16.49 22.84 -27.38
CA ASP A 245 -17.37 23.52 -26.42
C ASP A 245 -17.60 22.72 -25.14
N LEU A 246 -16.65 21.86 -24.75
CA LEU A 246 -16.68 21.18 -23.44
C LEU A 246 -16.38 22.12 -22.27
N TYR A 247 -15.71 23.25 -22.53
CA TYR A 247 -15.39 24.28 -21.53
C TYR A 247 -15.99 25.62 -21.95
N ILE A 248 -16.06 26.55 -21.01
CA ILE A 248 -16.60 27.88 -21.26
C ILE A 248 -15.50 28.77 -21.86
N TRP A 249 -15.63 29.10 -23.14
CA TRP A 249 -14.71 29.95 -23.89
C TRP A 249 -15.37 31.26 -24.35
N ASP A 250 -14.61 32.35 -24.36
CA ASP A 250 -15.08 33.65 -24.82
C ASP A 250 -13.95 34.46 -25.51
N ASN A 251 -14.31 35.32 -26.47
CA ASN A 251 -13.34 36.14 -27.20
C ASN A 251 -12.76 37.30 -26.37
N GLY A 252 -13.38 37.62 -25.23
CA GLY A 252 -13.09 38.80 -24.44
C GLY A 252 -13.57 40.10 -25.09
N LEU A 253 -13.51 41.18 -24.31
CA LEU A 253 -13.89 42.51 -24.78
C LEU A 253 -12.71 43.17 -25.51
N PRO A 254 -12.94 44.00 -26.55
CA PRO A 254 -11.87 44.79 -27.17
C PRO A 254 -11.18 45.71 -26.15
N HIS A 255 -9.85 45.78 -26.16
CA HIS A 255 -9.12 46.73 -25.31
C HIS A 255 -9.22 48.15 -25.90
N PRO A 256 -9.58 49.18 -25.11
CA PRO A 256 -9.91 50.51 -25.63
C PRO A 256 -8.75 51.27 -26.28
N SER A 257 -7.51 50.91 -25.93
CA SER A 257 -6.29 51.60 -26.41
C SER A 257 -5.26 50.70 -27.08
N ASP A 258 -5.51 49.39 -27.20
CA ASP A 258 -4.57 48.44 -27.83
C ASP A 258 -5.36 47.40 -28.62
N PRO A 259 -5.43 47.52 -29.96
CA PRO A 259 -6.25 46.61 -30.77
C PRO A 259 -5.74 45.16 -30.75
N ASN A 260 -4.53 44.92 -30.27
CA ASN A 260 -3.94 43.59 -30.15
C ASN A 260 -4.21 42.94 -28.79
N LYS A 261 -4.86 43.63 -27.85
CA LYS A 261 -5.21 43.10 -26.53
C LYS A 261 -6.71 42.91 -26.37
N ARG A 262 -7.06 41.93 -25.55
CA ARG A 262 -8.43 41.65 -25.11
C ARG A 262 -8.52 41.84 -23.60
N LEU A 263 -9.63 42.39 -23.14
CA LEU A 263 -10.00 42.42 -21.73
C LEU A 263 -10.84 41.17 -21.41
N PRO A 264 -10.84 40.70 -20.14
CA PRO A 264 -11.74 39.64 -19.71
C PRO A 264 -13.20 39.90 -20.13
N PRO A 265 -13.98 38.85 -20.45
CA PRO A 265 -15.39 38.97 -20.87
C PRO A 265 -16.30 39.64 -19.84
N SER A 266 -15.97 39.50 -18.55
CA SER A 266 -16.72 40.06 -17.44
C SER A 266 -15.80 40.38 -16.26
N ASN A 267 -16.35 41.02 -15.23
CA ASN A 267 -15.67 41.34 -13.98
C ASN A 267 -15.72 40.20 -12.94
N TRP A 268 -15.98 38.96 -13.38
CA TRP A 268 -16.04 37.81 -12.48
C TRP A 268 -14.68 37.53 -11.82
N ILE A 269 -14.73 37.20 -10.54
CA ILE A 269 -13.56 37.00 -9.69
C ILE A 269 -13.47 35.53 -9.31
N SER A 270 -12.27 34.96 -9.40
CA SER A 270 -12.01 33.58 -8.96
C SER A 270 -12.15 33.49 -7.45
N ASN A 271 -12.64 32.35 -6.96
CA ASN A 271 -12.69 32.02 -5.54
C ASN A 271 -11.29 32.04 -4.88
N PHE A 272 -10.22 31.86 -5.67
CA PHE A 272 -8.82 31.92 -5.23
C PHE A 272 -8.13 33.26 -5.50
N ARG A 273 -8.92 34.31 -5.75
CA ARG A 273 -8.53 35.71 -6.04
C ARG A 273 -8.06 35.94 -7.48
N GLY A 274 -8.25 37.16 -7.97
CA GLY A 274 -7.93 37.54 -9.35
C GLY A 274 -9.10 37.36 -10.31
N SER A 275 -8.85 37.59 -11.61
CA SER A 275 -9.84 37.35 -12.68
C SER A 275 -10.26 35.87 -12.69
N ALA A 276 -11.53 35.59 -12.94
CA ALA A 276 -12.01 34.22 -13.21
C ALA A 276 -11.86 33.82 -14.69
N TRP A 277 -11.13 34.62 -15.47
CA TRP A 277 -10.90 34.41 -16.89
C TRP A 277 -9.41 34.42 -17.18
N LYS A 278 -8.94 33.37 -17.85
CA LYS A 278 -7.55 33.20 -18.27
C LYS A 278 -7.46 33.13 -19.78
N TRP A 279 -6.55 33.91 -20.36
CA TRP A 279 -6.29 33.91 -21.80
C TRP A 279 -5.50 32.67 -22.22
N SER A 280 -5.97 31.96 -23.25
CA SER A 280 -5.22 30.90 -23.94
C SER A 280 -4.52 31.46 -25.17
N ASP A 281 -3.20 31.35 -25.19
CA ASP A 281 -2.40 31.71 -26.37
C ASP A 281 -2.53 30.72 -27.52
N ILE A 282 -3.03 29.51 -27.28
CA ILE A 282 -3.30 28.50 -28.31
C ILE A 282 -4.65 28.79 -28.98
N ARG A 283 -5.72 28.94 -28.19
CA ARG A 283 -7.08 29.11 -28.71
C ARG A 283 -7.43 30.54 -29.10
N LYS A 284 -6.64 31.51 -28.63
CA LYS A 284 -6.87 32.97 -28.74
C LYS A 284 -8.22 33.39 -28.18
N GLN A 285 -8.59 32.81 -27.04
CA GLN A 285 -9.81 33.07 -26.29
C GLN A 285 -9.51 33.00 -24.78
N PHE A 286 -10.37 33.62 -23.97
CA PHE A 286 -10.42 33.37 -22.54
C PHE A 286 -11.17 32.07 -22.26
N TYR A 287 -10.70 31.27 -21.30
CA TYR A 287 -11.51 30.25 -20.64
C TYR A 287 -11.90 30.71 -19.24
N TYR A 288 -13.07 30.27 -18.78
CA TYR A 288 -13.55 30.53 -17.42
C TYR A 288 -12.92 29.54 -16.44
N HIS A 289 -12.52 30.02 -15.27
CA HIS A 289 -12.11 29.23 -14.13
C HIS A 289 -12.63 29.87 -12.83
N ALA A 290 -13.59 29.21 -12.18
CA ALA A 290 -14.14 29.68 -10.91
C ALA A 290 -13.13 29.53 -9.75
N PHE A 291 -12.16 28.62 -9.89
CA PHE A 291 -11.14 28.31 -8.91
C PHE A 291 -9.74 28.65 -9.43
N ALA A 292 -8.73 27.79 -9.27
CA ALA A 292 -7.37 28.04 -9.76
C ALA A 292 -7.35 28.18 -11.29
N GLU A 293 -6.34 28.86 -11.84
CA GLU A 293 -6.19 28.98 -13.30
C GLU A 293 -6.10 27.59 -13.97
N GLY A 294 -5.47 26.62 -13.31
CA GLY A 294 -5.40 25.23 -13.77
C GLY A 294 -6.70 24.42 -13.61
N GLN A 295 -7.81 25.03 -13.20
CA GLN A 295 -9.13 24.40 -13.01
C GLN A 295 -10.18 25.00 -13.97
N PRO A 296 -10.05 24.82 -15.29
CA PRO A 296 -11.02 25.33 -16.27
C PRO A 296 -12.42 24.72 -16.09
N ASP A 297 -13.42 25.58 -16.10
CA ASP A 297 -14.82 25.21 -15.86
C ASP A 297 -15.47 24.57 -17.08
N PHE A 298 -16.18 23.49 -16.81
CA PHE A 298 -16.97 22.73 -17.77
C PHE A 298 -18.22 23.48 -18.24
N ASN A 299 -18.59 23.28 -19.51
CA ASN A 299 -19.81 23.82 -20.09
C ASN A 299 -20.95 22.78 -20.07
N PHE A 300 -21.70 22.69 -18.96
CA PHE A 300 -22.81 21.74 -18.81
C PHE A 300 -24.02 21.97 -19.73
N ARG A 301 -24.02 23.01 -20.57
CA ARG A 301 -24.99 23.15 -21.66
C ARG A 301 -24.68 22.22 -22.83
N ASN A 302 -23.47 21.64 -22.87
CA ASN A 302 -23.04 20.69 -23.87
C ASN A 302 -23.51 19.27 -23.51
N GLU A 303 -24.39 18.69 -24.32
CA GLU A 303 -24.92 17.34 -24.08
C GLU A 303 -23.86 16.25 -24.09
N LYS A 304 -22.79 16.41 -24.89
CA LYS A 304 -21.66 15.46 -24.89
C LYS A 304 -20.95 15.45 -23.55
N LEU A 305 -20.74 16.63 -22.94
CA LEU A 305 -20.12 16.72 -21.62
C LEU A 305 -20.97 16.07 -20.54
N VAL A 306 -22.30 16.29 -20.59
CA VAL A 306 -23.24 15.62 -19.69
C VAL A 306 -23.14 14.10 -19.82
N GLN A 307 -23.00 13.58 -21.04
CA GLN A 307 -22.82 12.14 -21.26
C GLN A 307 -21.46 11.65 -20.74
N LEU A 308 -20.36 12.34 -21.04
CA LEU A 308 -19.03 11.99 -20.54
C LEU A 308 -18.99 11.91 -19.00
N MET A 309 -19.65 12.84 -18.31
CA MET A 309 -19.75 12.81 -16.85
C MET A 309 -20.58 11.63 -16.34
N LYS A 310 -21.66 11.25 -17.04
CA LYS A 310 -22.41 10.03 -16.69
C LYS A 310 -21.57 8.78 -16.88
N ASP A 311 -20.74 8.74 -17.92
CA ASP A 311 -19.85 7.61 -18.18
C ASP A 311 -18.80 7.48 -17.06
N VAL A 312 -18.25 8.60 -16.58
CA VAL A 312 -17.36 8.64 -15.39
C VAL A 312 -18.08 8.09 -14.15
N LEU A 313 -19.31 8.56 -13.86
CA LEU A 313 -20.07 8.07 -12.70
C LEU A 313 -20.33 6.55 -12.82
N THR A 314 -20.72 6.10 -14.01
CA THR A 314 -21.01 4.68 -14.28
C THR A 314 -19.76 3.82 -14.11
N PHE A 315 -18.60 4.29 -14.60
CA PHE A 315 -17.32 3.58 -14.46
C PHE A 315 -16.98 3.21 -13.01
N TRP A 316 -17.24 4.11 -12.05
CA TRP A 316 -16.98 3.88 -10.63
C TRP A 316 -18.13 3.11 -9.94
N LEU A 317 -19.38 3.35 -10.33
CA LEU A 317 -20.53 2.57 -9.83
C LEU A 317 -20.42 1.09 -10.22
N ASP A 318 -19.95 0.80 -11.43
CA ASP A 318 -19.71 -0.57 -11.91
C ASP A 318 -18.61 -1.30 -11.10
N ARG A 319 -17.75 -0.54 -10.40
CA ARG A 319 -16.74 -1.07 -9.45
C ARG A 319 -17.25 -1.19 -8.01
N GLY A 320 -18.53 -0.90 -7.78
CA GLY A 320 -19.18 -1.08 -6.48
C GLY A 320 -19.05 0.10 -5.52
N VAL A 321 -18.62 1.27 -6.01
CA VAL A 321 -18.74 2.53 -5.25
C VAL A 321 -20.21 2.75 -4.89
N ALA A 322 -20.47 3.16 -3.66
CA ALA A 322 -21.81 3.25 -3.11
C ALA A 322 -22.51 4.58 -3.42
N GLY A 323 -21.75 5.60 -3.83
CA GLY A 323 -22.26 6.92 -4.19
C GLY A 323 -21.14 7.94 -4.36
N PHE A 324 -21.55 9.19 -4.61
CA PHE A 324 -20.70 10.37 -4.68
C PHE A 324 -21.31 11.50 -3.85
#